data_AF-A0A1G2G5H1-F1
#
_entry.id   AF-A0A1G2G5H1-F1
#
_cell.length_a   1.000
_cell.length_b   1.000
_cell.length_c   1.000
_cell.angle_alpha   90.00
_cell.angle_beta   90.00
_cell.angle_gamma   90.00
#
_symmetry.space_group_name_H-M   'P 1'
#
loop_
_entity.id
_entity.type
_entity.pdbx_description
1 polymer ?
#
loop_
_entity_poly.entity_id
_entity_poly.type
_entity_poly.pdbx_seq_one_letter_code
_entity_poly.pdbx_strand_id
1 'polypeptide(L)'
;MDTQDFLKPDSLERNSFLWSEARLVVAAVALLLGGVPPLRFLLPMVGLYGLVGMILTLAWVISGAASAYLLYRWFTGGKVLFGAHEPLDMGAFFVSAVSGINLGFTGLMGSNFGMLIFSGRVLFGITALVYLASAAYLWRRWSISGKKIF
;
A
#
# COMPACT_ATOMS: atom_id res chain seq x y z
N MET A 1 -11.04 9.35 23.56
CA MET A 1 -10.93 9.54 22.10
C MET A 1 -11.97 8.61 21.49
N ASP A 2 -12.98 9.16 20.84
CA ASP A 2 -14.19 8.41 20.46
C ASP A 2 -13.93 7.61 19.17
N THR A 3 -14.29 6.33 19.13
CA THR A 3 -14.02 5.46 17.97
C THR A 3 -14.72 5.92 16.70
N GLN A 4 -15.76 6.75 16.85
CA GLN A 4 -16.53 7.34 15.75
C GLN A 4 -15.73 8.38 14.94
N ASP A 5 -14.72 9.04 15.52
CA ASP A 5 -13.90 10.01 14.80
C ASP A 5 -13.03 9.39 13.70
N PHE A 6 -12.71 8.09 13.84
CA PHE A 6 -11.98 7.31 12.83
C PHE A 6 -12.86 6.86 11.66
N LEU A 7 -14.19 6.87 11.84
CA LEU A 7 -15.15 6.45 10.81
C LEU A 7 -15.64 7.62 9.94
N LYS A 8 -15.25 8.85 10.26
CA LYS A 8 -15.52 10.00 9.41
C LYS A 8 -14.85 9.81 8.04
N PRO A 9 -15.54 10.09 6.92
CA PRO A 9 -14.99 9.88 5.58
C PRO A 9 -13.58 10.48 5.39
N ASP A 10 -13.38 11.73 5.82
CA ASP A 10 -12.09 12.42 5.68
C ASP A 10 -10.96 11.73 6.48
N SER A 11 -11.28 11.20 7.67
CA SER A 11 -10.34 10.44 8.50
C SER A 11 -10.00 9.09 7.85
N LEU A 12 -10.99 8.39 7.31
CA LEU A 12 -10.80 7.11 6.62
C LEU A 12 -9.95 7.26 5.36
N GLU A 13 -10.20 8.29 4.56
CA GLU A 13 -9.39 8.60 3.37
C GLU A 13 -7.94 8.86 3.73
N ARG A 14 -7.73 9.76 4.70
CA ARG A 14 -6.39 10.10 5.16
C ARG A 14 -5.65 8.90 5.73
N ASN A 15 -6.29 8.10 6.58
CA ASN A 15 -5.66 6.93 7.18
C ASN A 15 -5.38 5.84 6.15
N SER A 16 -6.31 5.63 5.21
CA SER A 16 -6.10 4.67 4.11
C SER A 16 -4.95 5.10 3.22
N PHE A 17 -4.83 6.39 2.91
CA PHE A 17 -3.73 6.95 2.14
C PHE A 17 -2.39 6.78 2.86
N LEU A 18 -2.31 7.19 4.13
CA LEU A 18 -1.10 7.03 4.94
C LEU A 18 -0.68 5.56 5.08
N TRP A 19 -1.64 4.66 5.26
CA TRP A 19 -1.39 3.22 5.30
C TRP A 19 -0.82 2.72 3.97
N SER A 20 -1.42 3.14 2.85
CA SER A 20 -0.95 2.77 1.51
C SER A 20 0.46 3.28 1.21
N GLU A 21 0.80 4.50 1.65
CA GLU A 21 2.13 5.09 1.54
C GLU A 21 3.16 4.30 2.36
N ALA A 22 2.88 4.07 3.64
CA ALA A 22 3.76 3.28 4.51
C ALA A 22 3.97 1.87 3.96
N ARG A 23 2.91 1.25 3.46
CA ARG A 23 2.96 -0.07 2.84
C ARG A 23 3.80 -0.08 1.56
N LEU A 24 3.74 0.94 0.69
CA LEU A 24 4.61 1.02 -0.49
C LEU A 24 6.08 0.99 -0.08
N VAL A 25 6.45 1.76 0.94
CA VAL A 25 7.83 1.79 1.47
C VAL A 25 8.23 0.43 2.04
N VAL A 26 7.39 -0.17 2.88
CA VAL A 26 7.66 -1.50 3.47
C VAL A 26 7.75 -2.58 2.39
N ALA A 27 6.89 -2.54 1.37
CA ALA A 27 6.91 -3.47 0.25
C ALA A 27 8.18 -3.29 -0.61
N ALA A 28 8.64 -2.05 -0.83
CA ALA A 28 9.90 -1.80 -1.51
C ALA A 28 11.08 -2.42 -0.76
N VAL A 29 11.13 -2.27 0.57
CA VAL A 29 12.15 -2.93 1.40
C VAL A 29 12.05 -4.45 1.28
N ALA A 30 10.84 -5.02 1.34
CA ALA A 30 10.63 -6.46 1.17
C ALA A 30 11.17 -6.98 -0.17
N LEU A 31 10.92 -6.24 -1.26
CA LEU A 31 11.40 -6.57 -2.61
C LEU A 31 12.93 -6.52 -2.68
N LEU A 32 13.56 -5.50 -2.10
CA LEU A 32 15.02 -5.38 -2.03
C LEU A 32 15.66 -6.51 -1.20
N LEU A 33 14.94 -7.04 -0.21
CA LEU A 33 15.34 -8.21 0.58
C LEU A 33 15.03 -9.55 -0.11
N GLY A 34 14.70 -9.55 -1.41
CA GLY A 34 14.43 -10.76 -2.17
C GLY A 34 12.98 -11.27 -2.07
N GLY A 35 12.02 -10.39 -1.75
CA GLY A 35 10.60 -10.73 -1.64
C GLY A 35 10.19 -11.26 -0.26
N VAL A 36 11.06 -11.12 0.75
CA VAL A 36 10.79 -11.58 2.11
C VAL A 36 10.31 -10.41 2.99
N PRO A 37 9.22 -10.57 3.77
CA PRO A 37 8.74 -9.52 4.66
C PRO A 37 9.82 -9.06 5.66
N PRO A 38 10.09 -7.75 5.81
CA PRO A 38 11.17 -7.24 6.66
C PRO A 38 11.06 -7.70 8.12
N LEU A 39 9.82 -7.85 8.61
CA LEU A 39 9.55 -8.30 9.97
C LEU A 39 10.12 -9.69 10.28
N ARG A 40 10.25 -10.57 9.26
CA ARG A 40 10.87 -11.90 9.43
C ARG A 40 12.38 -11.83 9.64
N PHE A 41 13.04 -10.77 9.19
CA PHE A 41 14.46 -10.54 9.45
C PHE A 41 14.68 -9.89 10.83
N LEU A 42 13.80 -8.96 11.21
CA LEU A 42 13.93 -8.22 12.46
C LEU A 42 13.57 -9.04 13.70
N LEU A 43 12.70 -10.04 13.56
CA LEU A 43 12.27 -10.92 14.66
C LEU A 43 12.48 -12.41 14.29
N PRO A 44 13.74 -12.90 14.25
CA PRO A 44 14.05 -14.28 13.86
C PRO A 44 13.78 -15.32 14.99
N MET A 45 12.79 -15.06 15.85
CA MET A 45 12.45 -15.94 16.96
C MET A 45 11.44 -17.01 16.51
N VAL A 46 11.88 -18.27 16.46
CA VAL A 46 11.06 -19.41 15.99
C VAL A 46 9.71 -19.50 16.72
N GLY A 47 9.68 -19.22 18.02
CA GLY A 47 8.45 -19.22 18.83
C GLY A 47 7.43 -18.13 18.48
N LEU A 48 7.83 -17.08 17.74
CA LEU A 48 6.97 -15.97 17.33
C LEU A 48 6.50 -16.07 15.88
N TYR A 49 6.93 -17.07 15.12
CA TYR A 49 6.60 -17.17 13.69
C TYR A 49 5.09 -17.23 13.40
N GLY A 50 4.31 -17.92 14.24
CA GLY A 50 2.86 -17.95 14.11
C GLY A 50 2.21 -16.58 14.30
N LEU A 51 2.64 -15.85 15.33
CA LEU A 51 2.15 -14.49 15.62
C LEU A 51 2.56 -13.49 14.52
N VAL A 52 3.83 -13.53 14.10
CA VAL A 52 4.35 -12.69 13.00
C VAL A 52 3.58 -12.98 11.71
N GLY A 53 3.30 -14.25 11.41
CA GLY A 53 2.47 -14.64 10.28
C GLY A 53 1.07 -14.04 10.33
N MET A 54 0.40 -14.15 11.49
CA MET A 54 -0.94 -13.60 11.69
C MET A 54 -0.98 -12.07 11.53
N ILE A 55 -0.01 -11.35 12.11
CA ILE A 55 0.10 -9.89 11.99
C ILE A 55 0.34 -9.48 10.54
N LEU A 56 1.22 -10.18 9.83
CA LEU A 56 1.49 -9.92 8.41
C LEU A 56 0.24 -10.15 7.56
N THR A 57 -0.48 -11.26 7.79
CA THR A 57 -1.73 -11.55 7.09
C THR A 57 -2.76 -10.45 7.31
N LEU A 58 -2.95 -10.01 8.57
CA LEU A 58 -3.86 -8.90 8.87
C LEU A 58 -3.41 -7.60 8.19
N ALA A 59 -2.13 -7.27 8.23
CA ALA A 59 -1.58 -6.09 7.57
C ALA A 59 -1.80 -6.13 6.04
N TRP A 60 -1.67 -7.31 5.43
CA TRP A 60 -1.95 -7.51 4.01
C TRP A 60 -3.43 -7.34 3.68
N VAL A 61 -4.34 -7.90 4.47
CA VAL A 61 -5.79 -7.72 4.30
C VAL A 61 -6.18 -6.25 4.44
N ILE A 62 -5.68 -5.56 5.48
CA ILE A 62 -5.93 -4.12 5.69
C ILE A 62 -5.40 -3.30 4.52
N SER A 63 -4.24 -3.67 3.97
CA SER A 63 -3.69 -3.03 2.77
C SER A 63 -4.61 -3.17 1.56
N GLY A 64 -5.22 -4.34 1.37
CA GLY A 64 -6.22 -4.56 0.34
C GLY A 64 -7.46 -3.70 0.53
N ALA A 65 -8.00 -3.68 1.75
CA ALA A 65 -9.19 -2.91 2.09
C ALA A 65 -8.95 -1.39 1.92
N ALA A 66 -7.82 -0.87 2.40
CA ALA A 66 -7.44 0.54 2.26
C ALA A 66 -7.32 0.93 0.77
N SER A 67 -6.64 0.11 -0.04
CA SER A 67 -6.51 0.38 -1.47
C SER A 67 -7.84 0.29 -2.23
N ALA A 68 -8.69 -0.69 -1.89
CA ALA A 68 -10.02 -0.81 -2.49
C ALA A 68 -10.91 0.38 -2.13
N TYR A 69 -10.85 0.84 -0.87
CA TYR A 69 -11.58 2.03 -0.43
C TYR A 69 -11.11 3.29 -1.16
N LEU A 70 -9.80 3.53 -1.25
CA LEU A 70 -9.27 4.67 -2.00
C LEU A 70 -9.65 4.60 -3.47
N LEU A 71 -9.59 3.42 -4.10
CA LEU A 71 -9.98 3.23 -5.50
C LEU A 71 -11.47 3.51 -5.71
N TYR A 72 -12.32 3.07 -4.78
CA TYR A 72 -13.74 3.38 -4.77
C TYR A 72 -13.98 4.90 -4.67
N ARG A 73 -13.33 5.57 -3.71
CA ARG A 73 -13.45 7.02 -3.52
C ARG A 73 -12.99 7.78 -4.75
N TRP A 74 -11.85 7.41 -5.32
CA TRP A 74 -11.35 7.95 -6.59
C TRP A 74 -12.37 7.82 -7.72
N PHE A 75 -12.96 6.63 -7.89
CA PHE A 75 -13.95 6.40 -8.93
C PHE A 75 -15.22 7.24 -8.73
N THR A 76 -15.74 7.29 -7.50
CA THR A 76 -16.94 8.08 -7.17
C THR A 76 -16.70 9.59 -7.15
N GLY A 77 -15.47 10.03 -6.88
CA GLY A 77 -15.02 11.43 -6.87
C GLY A 77 -14.66 11.97 -8.24
N GLY A 78 -15.12 11.32 -9.33
CA GLY A 78 -14.89 11.78 -10.69
C GLY A 78 -13.47 11.54 -11.21
N LYS A 79 -12.73 10.59 -10.63
CA LYS A 79 -11.35 10.21 -11.02
C LYS A 79 -10.31 11.33 -10.86
N VAL A 80 -10.61 12.30 -10.02
CA VAL A 80 -9.72 13.39 -9.64
C VAL A 80 -8.83 12.95 -8.49
N LEU A 81 -7.55 13.34 -8.53
CA LEU A 81 -6.63 13.24 -7.40
C LEU A 81 -6.05 14.62 -7.13
N PHE A 82 -5.96 15.00 -5.86
CA PHE A 82 -5.37 16.28 -5.45
C PHE A 82 -6.00 17.50 -6.15
N GLY A 83 -7.26 17.40 -6.55
CA GLY A 83 -8.01 18.46 -7.26
C GLY A 83 -7.80 18.54 -8.78
N ALA A 84 -6.99 17.64 -9.39
CA ALA A 84 -6.75 17.64 -10.84
C ALA A 84 -6.80 16.24 -11.48
N HIS A 85 -6.91 16.20 -12.81
CA HIS A 85 -6.77 15.01 -13.64
C HIS A 85 -5.34 14.91 -14.20
N GLU A 86 -4.34 14.86 -13.31
CA GLU A 86 -2.95 14.74 -13.74
C GLU A 86 -2.58 13.26 -14.01
N PRO A 87 -2.09 12.91 -15.23
CA PRO A 87 -1.77 11.52 -15.57
C PRO A 87 -0.73 10.87 -14.64
N LEU A 88 0.22 11.65 -14.15
CA LEU A 88 1.24 11.17 -13.21
C LEU A 88 0.64 10.84 -11.84
N ASP A 89 -0.29 11.67 -11.35
CA ASP A 89 -1.03 11.42 -10.10
C ASP A 89 -1.82 10.11 -10.20
N MET A 90 -2.52 9.91 -11.32
CA MET A 90 -3.24 8.67 -11.60
C MET A 90 -2.29 7.46 -11.67
N GLY A 91 -1.18 7.57 -12.39
CA GLY A 91 -0.21 6.49 -12.53
C GLY A 91 0.37 6.03 -11.19
N ALA A 92 0.84 6.98 -10.38
CA ALA A 92 1.37 6.69 -9.04
C ALA A 92 0.29 6.12 -8.11
N PHE A 93 -0.93 6.66 -8.19
CA PHE A 93 -2.07 6.15 -7.44
C PHE A 93 -2.42 4.71 -7.83
N PHE A 94 -2.42 4.38 -9.13
CA PHE A 94 -2.65 3.01 -9.60
C PHE A 94 -1.59 2.03 -9.11
N VAL A 95 -0.31 2.42 -9.12
CA VAL A 95 0.76 1.61 -8.52
C VAL A 95 0.44 1.31 -7.06
N SER A 96 0.03 2.32 -6.29
CA SER A 96 -0.35 2.18 -4.89
C SER A 96 -1.58 1.28 -4.70
N ALA A 97 -2.65 1.52 -5.45
CA ALA A 97 -3.90 0.79 -5.35
C ALA A 97 -3.76 -0.68 -5.75
N VAL A 98 -3.20 -0.97 -6.93
CA VAL A 98 -3.03 -2.33 -7.45
C VAL A 98 -2.13 -3.17 -6.56
N SER A 99 -1.01 -2.60 -6.09
CA SER A 99 -0.10 -3.34 -5.22
C SER A 99 -0.70 -3.61 -3.83
N GLY A 100 -1.51 -2.70 -3.28
CA GLY A 100 -2.24 -2.95 -2.03
C GLY A 100 -3.34 -3.99 -2.19
N ILE A 101 -4.11 -3.94 -3.29
CA ILE A 101 -5.12 -4.97 -3.61
C ILE A 101 -4.47 -6.36 -3.77
N ASN A 102 -3.34 -6.45 -4.49
CA ASN A 102 -2.59 -7.69 -4.62
C ASN A 102 -2.11 -8.25 -3.26
N LEU A 103 -1.70 -7.38 -2.33
CA LEU A 103 -1.39 -7.81 -0.96
C LEU A 103 -2.65 -8.26 -0.21
N GLY A 104 -3.79 -7.59 -0.37
CA GLY A 104 -5.08 -8.06 0.15
C GLY A 104 -5.40 -9.48 -0.27
N PHE A 105 -5.29 -9.77 -1.57
CA PHE A 105 -5.43 -11.13 -2.10
C PHE A 105 -4.41 -12.09 -1.51
N THR A 106 -3.15 -11.66 -1.35
CA THR A 106 -2.11 -12.47 -0.70
C THR A 106 -2.49 -12.85 0.73
N GLY A 107 -3.06 -11.92 1.50
CA GLY A 107 -3.54 -12.18 2.86
C GLY A 107 -4.69 -13.17 2.91
N LEU A 108 -5.61 -13.11 1.95
CA LEU A 108 -6.78 -14.00 1.91
C LEU A 108 -6.46 -15.40 1.36
N MET A 109 -5.63 -15.47 0.32
CA MET A 109 -5.37 -16.70 -0.45
C MET A 109 -4.02 -17.35 -0.14
N GLY A 110 -3.16 -16.69 0.65
CA GLY A 110 -1.79 -17.12 0.93
C GLY A 110 -0.83 -17.04 -0.27
N SER A 111 -1.31 -16.60 -1.44
CA SER A 111 -0.55 -16.56 -2.70
C SER A 111 -0.41 -15.14 -3.21
N ASN A 112 0.82 -14.71 -3.48
CA ASN A 112 1.12 -13.39 -4.04
C ASN A 112 1.26 -13.47 -5.57
N PHE A 113 0.22 -13.09 -6.30
CA PHE A 113 0.19 -13.15 -7.76
C PHE A 113 1.32 -12.34 -8.42
N GLY A 114 1.68 -11.19 -7.86
CA GLY A 114 2.79 -10.38 -8.35
C GLY A 114 4.13 -11.14 -8.32
N MET A 115 4.39 -11.90 -7.25
CA MET A 115 5.60 -12.73 -7.15
C MET A 115 5.54 -14.02 -7.99
N LEU A 116 4.33 -14.52 -8.30
CA LEU A 116 4.16 -15.67 -9.18
C LEU A 116 4.47 -15.32 -10.65
N ILE A 117 4.14 -14.10 -11.08
CA ILE A 117 4.34 -13.64 -12.47
C ILE A 117 5.75 -13.11 -12.69
N PHE A 118 6.34 -12.42 -11.71
CA PHE A 118 7.64 -11.77 -11.83
C PHE A 118 8.61 -12.30 -10.77
N SER A 119 9.42 -13.29 -11.13
CA SER A 119 10.39 -13.92 -10.23
C SER A 119 11.83 -13.63 -10.67
N GLY A 120 12.31 -12.41 -10.40
CA GLY A 120 13.68 -12.02 -10.73
C GLY A 120 14.19 -10.89 -9.85
N ARG A 121 15.42 -11.01 -9.33
CA ARG A 121 16.04 -10.00 -8.45
C ARG A 121 16.11 -8.61 -9.12
N VAL A 122 16.36 -8.57 -10.42
CA VAL A 122 16.35 -7.32 -11.20
C VAL A 122 14.96 -6.69 -11.23
N LEU A 123 13.91 -7.48 -11.47
CA LEU A 123 12.53 -7.02 -11.48
C LEU A 123 12.07 -6.56 -10.10
N PHE A 124 12.52 -7.21 -9.03
CA PHE A 124 12.29 -6.75 -7.65
C PHE A 124 12.93 -5.38 -7.41
N GLY A 125 14.18 -5.19 -7.86
CA GLY A 125 14.85 -3.89 -7.77
C GLY A 125 14.08 -2.78 -8.50
N ILE A 126 13.68 -3.04 -9.75
CA ILE A 126 12.88 -2.09 -10.55
C ILE A 126 11.54 -1.78 -9.86
N THR A 127 10.83 -2.81 -9.41
CA THR A 127 9.53 -2.65 -8.74
C THR A 127 9.66 -1.87 -7.44
N ALA A 128 10.71 -2.11 -6.66
CA ALA A 128 11.00 -1.37 -5.44
C ALA A 128 11.23 0.13 -5.73
N LEU A 129 11.99 0.46 -6.77
CA LEU A 129 12.20 1.85 -7.20
C LEU A 129 10.89 2.51 -7.62
N VAL A 130 10.04 1.81 -8.38
CA VAL A 130 8.71 2.31 -8.78
C VAL A 130 7.82 2.57 -7.56
N TYR A 131 7.85 1.70 -6.55
CA TYR A 131 7.08 1.88 -5.31
C TYR A 131 7.57 3.10 -4.52
N LEU A 132 8.89 3.25 -4.35
CA LEU A 132 9.46 4.41 -3.67
C LEU A 132 9.20 5.71 -4.41
N ALA A 133 9.35 5.72 -5.74
CA ALA A 133 9.06 6.89 -6.56
C ALA A 133 7.59 7.29 -6.48
N SER A 134 6.69 6.31 -6.52
CA SER A 134 5.24 6.54 -6.41
C SER A 134 4.86 7.09 -5.03
N ALA A 135 5.39 6.51 -3.95
CA ALA A 135 5.16 7.02 -2.59
C ALA A 135 5.71 8.44 -2.42
N ALA A 136 6.96 8.69 -2.80
CA ALA A 136 7.56 10.02 -2.69
C ALA A 136 6.78 11.07 -3.48
N TYR A 137 6.32 10.71 -4.68
CA TYR A 137 5.52 11.60 -5.53
C TYR A 137 4.14 11.88 -4.93
N LEU A 138 3.40 10.85 -4.52
CA LEU A 138 2.08 10.98 -3.90
C LEU A 138 2.14 11.77 -2.58
N TRP A 139 3.14 11.50 -1.73
CA TRP A 139 3.38 12.25 -0.50
C TRP A 139 3.60 13.75 -0.76
N ARG A 140 4.40 14.08 -1.76
CA ARG A 140 4.67 15.47 -2.15
C ARG A 140 3.40 16.14 -2.64
N ARG A 141 2.65 15.50 -3.55
CA ARG A 141 1.39 16.03 -4.09
C ARG A 141 0.34 16.22 -3.00
N TRP A 142 0.19 15.25 -2.11
CA TRP A 142 -0.70 15.33 -0.94
C TRP A 142 -0.32 16.46 0.02
N SER A 143 0.97 16.71 0.22
CA SER A 143 1.45 17.82 1.05
C SER A 143 1.10 19.18 0.44
N ILE A 144 1.18 19.30 -0.89
CA ILE A 144 0.87 20.53 -1.64
C ILE A 144 -0.65 20.76 -1.71
N SER A 145 -1.46 19.71 -1.78
CA SER A 145 -2.93 19.80 -1.86
C SER A 145 -3.62 20.14 -0.54
N GLY A 146 -2.87 20.57 0.48
CA GLY A 146 -3.41 20.81 1.82
C GLY A 146 -3.91 19.54 2.50
N LYS A 147 -3.34 18.37 2.13
CA LYS A 147 -3.69 17.04 2.64
C LYS A 147 -5.08 16.53 2.24
N LYS A 148 -5.67 17.09 1.19
CA LYS A 148 -6.87 16.54 0.53
C LYS A 148 -6.47 15.58 -0.58
N ILE A 149 -7.14 14.44 -0.66
CA ILE A 149 -6.82 13.38 -1.63
C ILE A 149 -7.77 13.43 -2.82
N PHE A 150 -9.07 13.55 -2.54
CA PHE A 150 -10.15 13.68 -3.52
C PHE A 150 -10.81 15.05 -3.43
#